data_AF-Q90XW8-F1
#
_entry.id   AF-Q90XW8-F1
#
_cell.length_a   1.000
_cell.length_b   1.000
_cell.length_c   1.000
_cell.angle_alpha   90.00
_cell.angle_beta   90.00
_cell.angle_gamma   90.00
#
_symmetry.space_group_name_H-M   'P 1'
#
loop_
_entity.id
_entity.type
_entity.pdbx_description
1 polymer ?
#
loop_
_entity_poly.entity_id
_entity_poly.type
_entity_poly.pdbx_seq_one_letter_code
_entity_poly.pdbx_strand_id
1 'polypeptide(L)'
;MNIFLLSVLLALLPNVFTARVDQTPRTATKETGESLTINCVLRDTSCAFSSTGWYRTKLGSTNEQSISIGGRYVETVNKGSKSFSLRISDLRVEDSGTYKCQAYVIATMAPLCYASYSWNEKGAGTVLTVKPGVQPSPPVISLLYSATEEQRGNGFVQLICLISGYY
;
A
#
# COMPACT_ATOMS: atom_id res chain seq x y z
N MET A 1 -21.68 -17.59 41.67
CA MET A 1 -22.09 -18.55 40.61
C MET A 1 -22.89 -17.84 39.52
N ASN A 2 -22.34 -16.77 38.93
CA ASN A 2 -23.06 -15.93 37.95
C ASN A 2 -22.13 -15.44 36.82
N ILE A 3 -20.86 -15.20 37.15
CA ILE A 3 -19.77 -14.92 36.20
C ILE A 3 -19.41 -16.12 35.30
N PHE A 4 -19.42 -17.34 35.85
CA PHE A 4 -19.18 -18.56 35.05
C PHE A 4 -20.29 -18.79 34.02
N LEU A 5 -21.55 -18.56 34.39
CA LEU A 5 -22.70 -18.62 33.48
C LEU A 5 -22.58 -17.59 32.34
N LEU A 6 -22.12 -16.36 32.63
CA LEU A 6 -21.90 -15.34 31.62
C LEU A 6 -20.76 -15.70 30.64
N SER A 7 -19.67 -16.27 31.15
CA SER A 7 -18.53 -16.72 30.32
C SER A 7 -18.87 -17.92 29.43
N VAL A 8 -19.71 -18.84 29.93
CA VAL A 8 -20.21 -19.99 29.18
C VAL A 8 -21.26 -19.54 28.16
N LEU A 9 -22.11 -18.56 28.50
CA LEU A 9 -23.08 -17.99 27.56
C LEU A 9 -22.40 -17.26 26.38
N LEU A 10 -21.29 -16.53 26.64
CA LEU A 10 -20.48 -15.91 25.58
C LEU A 10 -19.73 -16.95 24.71
N ALA A 11 -19.37 -18.11 25.27
CA ALA A 11 -18.74 -19.20 24.53
C ALA A 11 -19.74 -20.10 23.77
N LEU A 12 -21.03 -20.08 24.16
CA LEU A 12 -22.12 -20.82 23.53
C LEU A 12 -22.95 -19.99 22.54
N LEU A 13 -22.78 -18.66 22.53
CA LEU A 13 -23.15 -17.89 21.36
C LEU A 13 -22.30 -18.43 20.21
N PRO A 14 -22.89 -18.91 19.10
CA PRO A 14 -22.09 -19.22 17.94
C PRO A 14 -21.22 -17.99 17.69
N ASN A 15 -19.91 -18.17 17.60
CA ASN A 15 -19.04 -17.15 17.04
C ASN A 15 -19.68 -16.83 15.70
N VAL A 16 -20.48 -15.77 15.64
CA VAL A 16 -20.99 -15.23 14.39
C VAL A 16 -19.72 -14.64 13.80
N PHE A 17 -18.99 -15.49 13.09
CA PHE A 17 -17.83 -15.12 12.33
C PHE A 17 -18.34 -14.15 11.29
N THR A 18 -18.29 -12.86 11.63
CA THR A 18 -18.60 -11.79 10.69
C THR A 18 -17.53 -11.86 9.61
N ALA A 19 -17.94 -12.03 8.36
CA ALA A 19 -17.04 -12.02 7.22
C ALA A 19 -16.10 -10.80 7.31
N ARG A 20 -14.87 -10.93 6.84
CA ARG A 20 -13.92 -9.81 6.80
C ARG A 20 -13.00 -9.89 5.61
N VAL A 21 -12.40 -8.76 5.26
CA VAL A 21 -11.36 -8.71 4.22
C VAL A 21 -10.01 -8.43 4.86
N ASP A 22 -9.14 -9.42 4.78
CA ASP A 22 -7.74 -9.28 5.16
C ASP A 22 -6.98 -8.55 4.06
N GLN A 23 -6.63 -7.29 4.32
CA GLN A 23 -5.88 -6.44 3.40
C GLN A 23 -4.41 -6.33 3.82
N THR A 24 -3.50 -6.51 2.86
CA THR A 24 -2.04 -6.40 3.05
C THR A 24 -1.37 -5.70 1.86
N PRO A 25 -0.29 -4.93 2.09
CA PRO A 25 0.29 -4.57 3.39
C PRO A 25 -0.57 -3.52 4.12
N ARG A 26 -0.32 -3.29 5.43
CA ARG A 26 -0.99 -2.19 6.17
C ARG A 26 -0.31 -0.85 5.94
N THR A 27 1.00 -0.87 5.73
CA THR A 27 1.82 0.29 5.40
C THR A 27 2.80 -0.09 4.30
N ALA A 28 3.10 0.85 3.42
CA ALA A 28 4.12 0.68 2.40
C ALA A 28 4.80 2.01 2.12
N THR A 29 6.12 1.97 2.02
CA THR A 29 6.93 3.10 1.57
C THR A 29 7.60 2.68 0.27
N LYS A 30 7.42 3.48 -0.77
CA LYS A 30 7.89 3.23 -2.14
C LYS A 30 8.53 4.48 -2.71
N GLU A 31 9.33 4.33 -3.75
CA GLU A 31 9.90 5.42 -4.53
C GLU A 31 9.12 5.65 -5.83
N THR A 32 9.21 6.85 -6.39
CA THR A 32 8.64 7.16 -7.70
C THR A 32 9.12 6.15 -8.76
N GLY A 33 8.21 5.68 -9.60
CA GLY A 33 8.48 4.69 -10.66
C GLY A 33 8.39 3.23 -10.21
N GLU A 34 8.44 2.95 -8.90
CA GLU A 34 8.19 1.60 -8.38
C GLU A 34 6.73 1.16 -8.59
N SER A 35 6.44 -0.10 -8.20
CA SER A 35 5.07 -0.60 -8.13
C SER A 35 4.71 -1.10 -6.73
N LEU A 36 3.43 -0.99 -6.39
CA LEU A 36 2.82 -1.57 -5.20
C LEU A 36 1.80 -2.62 -5.62
N THR A 37 1.74 -3.73 -4.89
CA THR A 37 0.62 -4.68 -4.98
C THR A 37 -0.07 -4.75 -3.62
N ILE A 38 -1.37 -4.45 -3.59
CA ILE A 38 -2.24 -4.57 -2.43
C ILE A 38 -3.05 -5.85 -2.61
N ASN A 39 -3.00 -6.74 -1.64
CA ASN A 39 -3.71 -8.02 -1.65
C ASN A 39 -4.87 -8.00 -0.66
N CYS A 40 -5.99 -8.57 -1.06
CA CYS A 40 -7.20 -8.71 -0.27
C CYS A 40 -7.72 -10.14 -0.32
N VAL A 41 -8.12 -10.67 0.83
CA VAL A 41 -8.68 -12.02 0.96
C VAL A 41 -9.94 -11.96 1.81
N LEU A 42 -11.06 -12.43 1.27
CA LEU A 42 -12.31 -12.57 2.03
C LEU A 42 -12.20 -13.81 2.93
N ARG A 43 -12.31 -13.62 4.23
CA ARG A 43 -12.19 -14.65 5.26
C ARG A 43 -13.48 -14.78 6.07
N ASP A 44 -13.52 -15.87 6.83
CA ASP A 44 -14.53 -16.10 7.87
C ASP A 44 -15.96 -16.15 7.30
N THR A 45 -16.07 -16.53 6.02
CA THR A 45 -17.33 -16.80 5.34
C THR A 45 -17.16 -17.91 4.32
N SER A 46 -18.17 -18.76 4.19
CA SER A 46 -18.28 -19.74 3.11
C SER A 46 -18.78 -19.11 1.80
N CYS A 47 -19.30 -17.89 1.85
CA CYS A 47 -19.89 -17.21 0.69
C CYS A 47 -18.83 -16.72 -0.29
N ALA A 48 -19.25 -16.56 -1.54
CA ALA A 48 -18.46 -15.99 -2.60
C ALA A 48 -18.80 -14.49 -2.76
N PHE A 49 -17.82 -13.70 -3.20
CA PHE A 49 -18.09 -12.35 -3.65
C PHE A 49 -18.40 -12.33 -5.15
N SER A 50 -19.32 -11.48 -5.60
CA SER A 50 -19.63 -11.32 -7.03
C SER A 50 -18.74 -10.28 -7.70
N SER A 51 -18.45 -9.18 -7.02
CA SER A 51 -17.60 -8.10 -7.51
C SER A 51 -16.68 -7.55 -6.42
N THR A 52 -15.73 -6.74 -6.85
CA THR A 52 -14.70 -6.08 -6.04
C THR A 52 -14.75 -4.58 -6.27
N GLY A 53 -14.33 -3.82 -5.26
CA GLY A 53 -14.22 -2.37 -5.33
C GLY A 53 -12.89 -1.91 -4.77
N TRP A 54 -12.35 -0.82 -5.32
CA TRP A 54 -11.11 -0.21 -4.87
C TRP A 54 -11.33 1.26 -4.60
N TYR A 55 -10.76 1.72 -3.50
CA TYR A 55 -10.96 3.07 -3.00
C TYR A 55 -9.64 3.68 -2.57
N ARG A 56 -9.56 5.00 -2.69
CA ARG A 56 -8.40 5.78 -2.30
C ARG A 56 -8.82 7.06 -1.59
N THR A 57 -8.17 7.35 -0.49
CA THR A 57 -8.17 8.65 0.17
C THR A 57 -6.79 9.25 0.00
N LYS A 58 -6.68 10.37 -0.73
CA LYS A 58 -5.40 11.05 -0.95
C LYS A 58 -4.82 11.56 0.37
N LEU A 59 -3.50 11.63 0.46
CA LEU A 59 -2.84 12.25 1.61
C LEU A 59 -3.38 13.67 1.85
N GLY A 60 -3.76 13.98 3.09
CA GLY A 60 -4.35 15.27 3.47
C GLY A 60 -5.84 15.44 3.13
N SER A 61 -6.49 14.43 2.55
CA SER A 61 -7.94 14.44 2.29
C SER A 61 -8.69 13.51 3.25
N THR A 62 -9.95 13.82 3.52
CA THR A 62 -10.90 12.92 4.18
C THR A 62 -11.84 12.23 3.20
N ASN A 63 -11.84 12.66 1.92
CA ASN A 63 -12.73 12.14 0.91
C ASN A 63 -12.16 10.86 0.30
N GLU A 64 -12.89 9.75 0.49
CA GLU A 64 -12.63 8.48 -0.16
C GLU A 64 -13.22 8.50 -1.59
N GLN A 65 -12.41 8.15 -2.58
CA GLN A 65 -12.77 8.12 -4.00
C GLN A 65 -12.66 6.70 -4.54
N SER A 66 -13.58 6.29 -5.41
CA SER A 66 -13.45 5.01 -6.13
C SER A 66 -12.29 5.09 -7.13
N ILE A 67 -11.58 3.98 -7.27
CA ILE A 67 -10.54 3.79 -8.28
C ILE A 67 -11.18 3.07 -9.46
N SER A 68 -11.06 3.66 -10.65
CA SER A 68 -11.36 2.95 -11.90
C SER A 68 -10.18 2.05 -12.27
N ILE A 69 -10.44 0.77 -12.55
CA ILE A 69 -9.42 -0.17 -13.00
C ILE A 69 -9.07 0.14 -14.46
N GLY A 70 -7.77 0.16 -14.77
CA GLY A 70 -7.23 0.53 -16.08
C GLY A 70 -5.96 1.39 -15.96
N GLY A 71 -5.21 1.47 -17.07
CA GLY A 71 -3.94 2.20 -17.09
C GLY A 71 -2.92 1.62 -16.10
N ARG A 72 -2.49 2.44 -15.13
CA ARG A 72 -1.54 2.04 -14.08
C ARG A 72 -2.12 1.11 -13.01
N TYR A 73 -3.45 0.97 -12.96
CA TYR A 73 -4.18 0.21 -11.95
C TYR A 73 -4.66 -1.11 -12.56
N VAL A 74 -4.06 -2.23 -12.16
CA VAL A 74 -4.37 -3.57 -12.68
C VAL A 74 -4.93 -4.43 -11.56
N GLU A 75 -6.16 -4.92 -11.73
CA GLU A 75 -6.77 -5.86 -10.81
C GLU A 75 -6.49 -7.31 -11.24
N THR A 76 -6.30 -8.19 -10.26
CA THR A 76 -6.34 -9.64 -10.45
C THR A 76 -7.33 -10.24 -9.46
N VAL A 77 -8.24 -11.09 -9.93
CA VAL A 77 -9.28 -11.70 -9.10
C VAL A 77 -9.19 -13.23 -9.19
N ASN A 78 -9.13 -13.88 -8.03
CA ASN A 78 -9.24 -15.32 -7.90
C ASN A 78 -10.43 -15.66 -6.99
N LYS A 79 -11.54 -16.08 -7.61
CA LYS A 79 -12.76 -16.46 -6.90
C LYS A 79 -12.58 -17.74 -6.08
N GLY A 80 -11.73 -18.67 -6.50
CA GLY A 80 -11.50 -19.95 -5.83
C GLY A 80 -10.83 -19.78 -4.46
N SER A 81 -9.78 -18.96 -4.38
CA SER A 81 -9.11 -18.59 -3.12
C SER A 81 -9.76 -17.39 -2.42
N LYS A 82 -10.88 -16.88 -2.96
CA LYS A 82 -11.54 -15.65 -2.51
C LYS A 82 -10.59 -14.47 -2.32
N SER A 83 -9.59 -14.37 -3.19
CA SER A 83 -8.54 -13.36 -3.12
C SER A 83 -8.56 -12.48 -4.35
N PHE A 84 -8.15 -11.23 -4.18
CA PHE A 84 -8.04 -10.26 -5.24
C PHE A 84 -6.96 -9.24 -4.89
N SER A 85 -6.36 -8.63 -5.90
CA SER A 85 -5.24 -7.72 -5.69
C SER A 85 -5.27 -6.56 -6.67
N LEU A 86 -4.78 -5.41 -6.22
CA LEU A 86 -4.55 -4.23 -7.05
C LEU A 86 -3.06 -3.99 -7.16
N ARG A 87 -2.54 -4.06 -8.38
CA ARG A 87 -1.19 -3.59 -8.71
C ARG A 87 -1.28 -2.16 -9.23
N ILE A 88 -0.47 -1.28 -8.66
CA ILE A 88 -0.28 0.11 -9.09
C ILE A 88 1.14 0.20 -9.63
N SER A 89 1.30 0.44 -10.93
CA SER A 89 2.61 0.64 -11.57
C SER A 89 2.97 2.12 -11.70
N ASP A 90 4.24 2.43 -11.96
CA ASP A 90 4.72 3.81 -12.17
C ASP A 90 4.21 4.73 -11.06
N LEU A 91 4.51 4.37 -9.81
CA LEU A 91 4.05 5.12 -8.63
C LEU A 91 4.55 6.56 -8.68
N ARG A 92 3.70 7.49 -8.25
CA ARG A 92 4.02 8.92 -8.23
C ARG A 92 3.81 9.49 -6.84
N VAL A 93 4.41 10.63 -6.53
CA VAL A 93 4.30 11.25 -5.19
C VAL A 93 2.83 11.52 -4.85
N GLU A 94 2.05 11.95 -5.83
CA GLU A 94 0.61 12.15 -5.74
C GLU A 94 -0.20 10.87 -5.58
N ASP A 95 0.41 9.68 -5.62
CA ASP A 95 -0.21 8.39 -5.27
C ASP A 95 -0.20 8.10 -3.76
N SER A 96 0.50 8.91 -2.97
CA SER A 96 0.48 8.80 -1.50
C SER A 96 -0.94 8.96 -0.93
N GLY A 97 -1.28 8.13 0.06
CA GLY A 97 -2.60 8.10 0.66
C GLY A 97 -2.98 6.72 1.19
N THR A 98 -4.26 6.56 1.54
CA THR A 98 -4.79 5.30 2.05
C THR A 98 -5.63 4.62 0.98
N TYR A 99 -5.34 3.36 0.71
CA TYR A 99 -6.06 2.54 -0.25
C TYR A 99 -6.89 1.49 0.50
N LYS A 100 -8.12 1.22 0.06
CA LYS A 100 -8.98 0.17 0.61
C LYS A 100 -9.59 -0.67 -0.50
N CYS A 101 -9.67 -1.96 -0.26
CA CYS A 101 -10.43 -2.87 -1.10
C CYS A 101 -11.80 -3.17 -0.48
N GLN A 102 -12.72 -3.62 -1.31
CA GLN A 102 -14.07 -4.02 -0.92
C GLN A 102 -14.47 -5.27 -1.68
N ALA A 103 -15.08 -6.23 -0.98
CA ALA A 103 -15.71 -7.39 -1.59
C ALA A 103 -17.24 -7.23 -1.47
N TYR A 104 -17.95 -7.31 -2.60
CA TYR A 104 -19.41 -7.40 -2.61
C TYR A 104 -19.82 -8.86 -2.53
N VAL A 105 -20.28 -9.28 -1.35
CA VAL A 105 -20.62 -10.67 -1.05
C VAL A 105 -22.07 -10.93 -1.43
N ILE A 106 -22.29 -11.97 -2.25
CA ILE A 106 -23.63 -12.48 -2.54
C ILE A 106 -23.75 -13.85 -1.88
N ALA A 107 -24.78 -13.99 -1.06
CA ALA A 107 -25.16 -15.28 -0.54
C ALA A 107 -25.84 -16.09 -1.66
N THR A 108 -25.09 -16.94 -2.36
CA THR A 108 -25.66 -17.90 -3.32
C THR A 108 -25.43 -19.33 -2.81
N MET A 109 -26.49 -20.15 -2.87
CA MET A 109 -26.63 -21.63 -2.82
C MET A 109 -25.63 -22.50 -2.02
N ALA A 110 -24.75 -21.95 -1.18
CA ALA A 110 -23.96 -22.69 -0.21
C ALA A 110 -24.79 -22.83 1.09
N PRO A 111 -24.69 -23.96 1.82
CA PRO A 111 -25.55 -24.25 2.98
C PRO A 111 -25.54 -23.19 4.10
N LEU A 112 -24.50 -22.35 4.16
CA LEU A 112 -24.34 -21.27 5.13
C LEU A 112 -24.50 -19.86 4.51
N CYS A 113 -24.88 -19.78 3.24
CA CYS A 113 -25.09 -18.55 2.47
C CYS A 113 -26.55 -18.37 2.06
N TYR A 114 -27.48 -18.86 2.89
CA TYR A 114 -28.92 -18.82 2.65
C TYR A 114 -29.60 -17.52 3.11
N ALA A 115 -28.86 -16.57 3.69
CA ALA A 115 -29.40 -15.25 3.98
C ALA A 115 -29.59 -14.50 2.66
N SER A 116 -30.83 -14.19 2.29
CA SER A 116 -31.22 -13.49 1.05
C SER A 116 -30.81 -12.01 1.00
N TYR A 117 -29.59 -11.70 1.47
CA TYR A 117 -29.05 -10.36 1.59
C TYR A 117 -27.62 -10.33 1.03
N SER A 118 -27.32 -9.29 0.27
CA SER A 118 -25.96 -8.99 -0.20
C SER A 118 -25.36 -7.91 0.69
N TRP A 119 -24.07 -7.98 0.95
CA TRP A 119 -23.38 -7.01 1.80
C TRP A 119 -21.97 -6.71 1.29
N ASN A 120 -21.34 -5.72 1.91
CA ASN A 120 -20.05 -5.21 1.51
C ASN A 120 -19.06 -5.37 2.66
N GLU A 121 -17.94 -6.03 2.40
CA GLU A 121 -16.83 -6.10 3.34
C GLU A 121 -15.67 -5.27 2.86
N LYS A 122 -15.26 -4.26 3.64
CA LYS A 122 -14.10 -3.43 3.34
C LYS A 122 -12.86 -3.93 4.06
N GLY A 123 -11.73 -3.87 3.35
CA GLY A 123 -10.42 -4.07 3.95
C GLY A 123 -10.06 -2.92 4.90
N ALA A 124 -9.17 -3.22 5.84
CA ALA A 124 -8.74 -2.26 6.84
C ALA A 124 -7.90 -1.09 6.28
N GLY A 125 -7.33 -1.26 5.09
CA GLY A 125 -6.58 -0.23 4.39
C GLY A 125 -5.05 -0.43 4.36
N THR A 126 -4.43 0.20 3.37
CA THR A 126 -2.99 0.27 3.14
C THR A 126 -2.59 1.73 3.07
N VAL A 127 -1.76 2.19 4.00
CA VAL A 127 -1.18 3.53 3.97
C VAL A 127 0.06 3.50 3.09
N LEU A 128 0.01 4.16 1.94
CA LEU A 128 1.11 4.27 1.00
C LEU A 128 1.77 5.65 1.12
N THR A 129 3.10 5.65 1.28
CA THR A 129 3.95 6.83 1.13
C THR A 129 4.86 6.62 -0.07
N VAL A 130 4.75 7.50 -1.08
CA VAL A 130 5.65 7.51 -2.24
C VAL A 130 6.64 8.65 -2.08
N LYS A 131 7.92 8.29 -1.93
CA LYS A 131 9.03 9.24 -1.89
C LYS A 131 9.35 9.71 -3.32
N PRO A 132 9.68 10.99 -3.53
CA PRO A 132 10.31 11.41 -4.77
C PRO A 132 11.52 10.54 -5.04
N GLY A 133 11.68 10.04 -6.25
CA GLY A 133 12.94 9.42 -6.65
C GLY A 133 14.06 10.44 -6.46
N VAL A 134 15.22 10.01 -5.98
CA VAL A 134 16.42 10.85 -5.99
C VAL A 134 16.72 11.09 -7.47
N GLN A 135 16.42 12.30 -7.98
CA GLN A 135 17.01 12.67 -9.26
C GLN A 135 18.52 12.66 -9.05
N PRO A 136 19.30 11.91 -9.85
CA PRO A 136 20.75 12.03 -9.79
C PRO A 136 21.08 13.50 -10.07
N SER A 137 21.54 14.20 -9.04
CA SER A 137 22.06 15.55 -9.22
C SER A 137 23.37 15.43 -10.03
N PRO A 138 23.61 16.32 -11.01
CA PRO A 138 24.93 16.38 -11.63
C PRO A 138 26.00 16.48 -10.53
N PRO A 139 27.09 15.70 -10.59
CA PRO A 139 28.14 15.81 -9.59
C PRO A 139 28.68 17.23 -9.58
N VAL A 140 28.84 17.78 -8.38
CA VAL A 140 29.48 19.09 -8.22
C VAL A 140 30.98 18.88 -8.36
N ILE A 141 31.56 19.49 -9.40
CA ILE A 141 33.00 19.53 -9.62
C ILE A 141 33.51 20.85 -9.04
N SER A 142 34.32 20.78 -7.99
CA SER A 142 35.01 21.93 -7.40
C SER A 142 36.51 21.84 -7.66
N LEU A 143 37.06 22.86 -8.30
CA LEU A 143 38.50 23.03 -8.48
C LEU A 143 39.03 23.92 -7.35
N LEU A 144 39.82 23.33 -6.47
CA LEU A 144 40.52 24.03 -5.40
C LEU A 144 41.98 24.20 -5.81
N TYR A 145 42.52 25.39 -5.60
CA TYR A 145 43.94 25.67 -5.76
C TYR A 145 44.55 25.91 -4.39
N SER A 146 45.66 25.23 -4.11
CA SER A 146 46.55 25.59 -3.00
C SER A 146 47.72 26.35 -3.59
N ALA A 147 47.86 27.61 -3.17
CA ALA A 147 49.05 28.40 -3.39
C ALA A 147 49.47 28.97 -2.04
N THR A 148 50.16 28.16 -1.23
CA THR A 148 50.84 28.71 -0.05
C THR A 148 52.04 29.55 -0.51
N GLU A 149 52.47 30.53 0.28
CA GLU A 149 53.62 31.38 -0.06
C GLU A 149 54.89 30.54 -0.33
N GLU A 150 55.03 29.42 0.38
CA GLU A 150 56.12 28.45 0.23
C GLU A 150 56.07 27.71 -1.12
N GLN A 151 54.88 27.36 -1.63
CA GLN A 151 54.71 26.76 -2.97
C GLN A 151 55.00 27.76 -4.08
N ARG A 152 54.64 29.05 -3.88
CA ARG A 152 54.91 30.12 -4.84
C ARG A 152 56.40 30.39 -5.02
N GLY A 153 57.20 30.22 -3.97
CA GLY A 153 58.66 30.31 -4.02
C GLY A 153 59.35 29.15 -4.73
N ASN A 154 58.73 27.96 -4.75
CA ASN A 154 59.28 26.75 -5.34
C ASN A 154 58.83 26.48 -6.80
N GLY A 155 58.04 27.38 -7.39
CA GLY A 155 57.64 27.30 -8.80
C GLY A 155 56.64 26.19 -9.15
N PHE A 156 55.95 25.62 -8.15
CA PHE A 156 54.96 24.55 -8.34
C PHE A 156 53.58 24.97 -7.80
N VAL A 157 52.51 24.59 -8.50
CA VAL A 157 51.12 24.84 -8.11
C VAL A 157 50.38 23.51 -8.00
N GLN A 158 49.62 23.33 -6.93
CA GLN A 158 48.78 22.14 -6.75
C GLN A 158 47.31 22.46 -7.00
N LEU A 159 46.71 21.68 -7.90
CA LEU A 159 45.27 21.69 -8.18
C LEU A 159 44.64 20.45 -7.57
N ILE A 160 43.56 20.64 -6.81
CA ILE A 160 42.76 19.57 -6.22
C ILE A 160 41.37 19.60 -6.88
N CYS A 161 41.00 18.50 -7.52
CA CYS A 161 39.66 18.30 -8.06
C CYS A 161 38.82 17.51 -7.06
N LEU A 162 37.76 18.12 -6.54
CA LEU A 162 36.83 17.49 -5.62
C LEU A 162 35.50 17.23 -6.34
N ILE A 163 35.15 15.96 -6.48
CA ILE A 163 33.87 15.50 -7.04
C ILE A 163 32.98 15.10 -5.87
N SER A 164 31.87 15.80 -5.69
CA SER A 164 30.93 15.57 -4.58
C SER A 164 29.47 15.61 -5.05
N GLY A 165 28.55 15.16 -4.21
CA GLY A 165 27.11 15.19 -4.51
C GLY A 165 26.67 14.19 -5.60
N TYR A 166 27.40 13.09 -5.76
CA TYR A 166 26.97 11.97 -6.60
C TYR A 166 26.11 11.01 -5.77
N TYR A 167 24.89 10.74 -6.23
CA TYR A 167 23.97 9.70 -5.74
C TYR A 167 23.31 9.02 -6.92
#